data_AF-A0A022Q7Y6-F1
#
_entry.id   AF-A0A022Q7Y6-F1
#
_cell.length_a   1.000
_cell.length_b   1.000
_cell.length_c   1.000
_cell.angle_alpha   90.00
_cell.angle_beta   90.00
_cell.angle_gamma   90.00
#
_symmetry.space_group_name_H-M   'P 1'
#
loop_
_entity.id
_entity.type
_entity.pdbx_description
1 polymer ?
#
loop_
_entity_poly.entity_id
_entity_poly.type
_entity_poly.pdbx_seq_one_letter_code
_entity_poly.pdbx_strand_id
1 'polypeptide(L)'
;MRMGDHNWIIAINDKLENMSDFSQEVEQWMKRSIYKLPPRVIDLDSKSYKPQIVSIGPYHHGGPHLKPMEDHKERALLHFIKRSSVPIEAYLEALDDVVQDLRDAYDELDPKWLNNTSDFLRLMILDGCFVLEVLRMGTSVLAGGYAPNDPVFSSHGLLYVLPVLRCDMLLLENQVPLLVLVKLLRLEKRISKVVVCFLFLPL
;
A
#
# COMPACT_ATOMS: atom_id res chain seq x y z
N MET A 1 -51.16 1.53 16.82
CA MET A 1 -49.67 1.49 16.82
C MET A 1 -49.25 1.01 15.43
N ARG A 2 -48.48 1.81 14.68
CA ARG A 2 -48.31 1.62 13.23
C ARG A 2 -47.28 0.51 12.96
N MET A 3 -47.63 -0.41 12.06
CA MET A 3 -46.85 -1.55 11.57
C MET A 3 -45.47 -1.20 10.95
N GLY A 4 -45.13 0.09 10.80
CA GLY A 4 -43.87 0.56 10.22
C GLY A 4 -42.71 0.73 11.20
N ASP A 5 -42.95 0.66 12.52
CA ASP A 5 -41.94 0.93 13.56
C ASP A 5 -40.97 -0.23 13.84
N HIS A 6 -41.13 -1.38 13.17
CA HIS A 6 -40.36 -2.60 13.46
C HIS A 6 -39.56 -3.12 12.25
N ASN A 7 -39.45 -2.35 11.17
CA ASN A 7 -38.64 -2.73 9.99
C ASN A 7 -37.17 -3.01 10.34
N TRP A 8 -36.62 -2.28 11.32
CA TRP A 8 -35.25 -2.52 11.80
C TRP A 8 -35.13 -3.85 12.55
N ILE A 9 -36.18 -4.29 13.26
CA ILE A 9 -36.22 -5.58 13.97
C ILE A 9 -36.24 -6.72 12.95
N ILE A 10 -37.07 -6.61 11.90
CA ILE A 10 -37.12 -7.59 10.82
C ILE A 10 -35.75 -7.71 10.14
N ALA A 11 -35.10 -6.59 9.85
CA ALA A 11 -33.76 -6.59 9.25
C ALA A 11 -32.67 -7.20 10.17
N ILE A 12 -32.80 -7.04 11.50
CA ILE A 12 -31.87 -7.68 12.45
C ILE A 12 -32.14 -9.18 12.55
N ASN A 13 -33.41 -9.59 12.66
CA ASN A 13 -33.76 -11.01 12.75
C ASN A 13 -33.35 -11.77 11.49
N ASP A 14 -33.57 -11.20 10.31
CA ASP A 14 -33.08 -11.77 9.03
C ASP A 14 -31.55 -11.91 9.01
N LYS A 15 -30.81 -10.91 9.52
CA LYS A 15 -29.36 -11.04 9.68
C LYS A 15 -28.94 -12.13 10.66
N LEU A 16 -29.66 -12.27 11.78
CA LEU A 16 -29.37 -13.30 12.79
C LEU A 16 -29.67 -14.71 12.26
N GLU A 17 -30.73 -14.88 11.47
CA GLU A 17 -31.08 -16.16 10.85
C GLU A 17 -30.10 -16.56 9.74
N ASN A 18 -29.57 -15.60 8.99
CA ASN A 18 -28.59 -15.83 7.92
C ASN A 18 -27.14 -15.87 8.41
N MET A 19 -26.87 -15.48 9.66
CA MET A 19 -25.54 -15.55 10.27
C MET A 19 -25.31 -16.98 10.79
N SER A 20 -24.46 -17.76 10.10
CA SER A 20 -24.12 -19.13 10.53
C SER A 20 -23.39 -19.14 11.88
N ASP A 21 -22.47 -18.18 12.07
CA ASP A 21 -21.71 -17.87 13.28
C ASP A 21 -20.93 -16.54 13.09
N PHE A 22 -20.07 -16.18 14.05
CA PHE A 22 -19.18 -15.01 13.94
C PHE A 22 -17.93 -15.25 13.08
N SER A 23 -17.74 -16.43 12.49
CA SER A 23 -16.49 -16.77 11.78
C SER A 23 -16.28 -15.92 10.53
N GLN A 24 -17.34 -15.61 9.79
CA GLN A 24 -17.25 -14.74 8.61
C GLN A 24 -16.86 -13.30 8.99
N GLU A 25 -17.41 -12.79 10.10
CA GLU A 25 -17.05 -11.47 10.61
C GLU A 25 -15.57 -11.46 11.05
N VAL A 26 -15.15 -12.47 11.80
CA VAL A 26 -13.74 -12.63 12.23
C VAL A 26 -12.82 -12.70 11.02
N GLU A 27 -13.16 -13.50 10.01
CA GLU A 27 -12.37 -13.61 8.77
C GLU A 27 -12.24 -12.26 8.06
N GLN A 28 -13.33 -11.51 7.95
CA GLN A 28 -13.32 -10.18 7.34
C GLN A 28 -12.43 -9.20 8.12
N TRP A 29 -12.48 -9.21 9.45
CA TRP A 29 -11.60 -8.38 10.28
C TRP A 29 -10.13 -8.79 10.18
N MET A 30 -9.85 -10.08 10.03
CA MET A 30 -8.49 -10.60 9.88
C MET A 30 -7.84 -10.23 8.54
N LYS A 31 -8.63 -9.89 7.51
CA LYS A 31 -8.10 -9.39 6.23
C LYS A 31 -7.59 -7.96 6.32
N ARG A 32 -8.17 -7.13 7.20
CA ARG A 32 -7.81 -5.71 7.35
C ARG A 32 -6.44 -5.54 8.00
N SER A 33 -5.60 -4.73 7.37
CA SER A 33 -4.25 -4.42 7.86
C SER A 33 -3.86 -2.95 7.74
N ILE A 34 -4.66 -2.13 7.05
CA ILE A 34 -4.45 -0.71 6.84
C ILE A 34 -5.69 0.03 7.30
N TYR A 35 -5.53 0.83 8.35
CA TYR A 35 -6.64 1.49 9.03
C TYR A 35 -6.54 3.00 8.87
N LYS A 36 -7.70 3.63 8.70
CA LYS A 36 -7.86 5.07 8.71
C LYS A 36 -7.92 5.54 10.14
N LEU A 37 -7.12 6.55 10.45
CA LEU A 37 -7.05 7.14 11.76
C LEU A 37 -8.29 8.01 11.98
N PRO A 38 -8.86 8.00 13.21
CA PRO A 38 -9.94 8.92 13.55
C PRO A 38 -9.48 10.38 13.34
N PRO A 39 -10.30 11.27 12.74
CA PRO A 39 -9.91 12.65 12.46
C PRO A 39 -9.37 13.40 13.68
N ARG A 40 -9.92 13.13 14.87
CA ARG A 40 -9.46 13.71 16.14
C ARG A 40 -7.99 13.40 16.45
N VAL A 41 -7.50 12.22 16.09
CA VAL A 41 -6.09 11.83 16.30
C VAL A 41 -5.20 12.62 15.35
N ILE A 42 -5.59 12.74 14.09
CA ILE A 42 -4.88 13.48 13.06
C ILE A 42 -4.82 14.97 13.41
N ASP A 43 -5.92 15.55 13.92
CA ASP A 43 -6.00 16.98 14.23
C ASP A 43 -5.11 17.40 15.42
N LEU A 44 -4.78 16.47 16.32
CA LEU A 44 -3.87 16.74 17.45
C LEU A 44 -2.45 17.02 16.98
N ASP A 45 -1.98 16.29 15.97
CA ASP A 45 -0.67 16.53 15.34
C ASP A 45 -0.65 16.08 13.87
N SER A 46 -1.22 16.91 13.02
CA SER A 46 -1.37 16.59 11.59
C SER A 46 -0.04 16.35 10.88
N LYS A 47 1.09 16.86 11.41
CA LYS A 47 2.42 16.67 10.81
C LYS A 47 2.95 15.26 11.05
N SER A 48 2.58 14.64 12.18
CA SER A 48 3.01 13.29 12.54
C SER A 48 2.18 12.18 11.89
N TYR A 49 1.00 12.52 11.33
CA TYR A 49 0.08 11.55 10.74
C TYR A 49 -0.15 11.72 9.23
N LYS A 50 0.50 12.69 8.58
CA LYS A 50 0.38 12.92 7.14
C LYS A 50 1.75 12.81 6.45
N PRO A 51 1.80 12.21 5.26
CA PRO A 51 3.04 12.11 4.50
C PRO A 51 3.57 13.48 4.11
N GLN A 52 4.89 13.62 4.17
CA GLN A 52 5.60 14.86 3.90
C GLN A 52 6.08 14.94 2.45
N ILE A 53 6.57 13.84 1.89
CA ILE A 53 7.22 13.81 0.58
C ILE A 53 6.70 12.72 -0.35
N VAL A 54 6.12 11.64 0.16
CA VAL A 54 5.61 10.53 -0.68
C VAL A 54 4.28 9.99 -0.19
N SER A 55 3.30 9.90 -1.10
CA SER A 55 2.13 9.08 -0.89
C SER A 55 2.46 7.63 -1.21
N ILE A 56 2.01 6.66 -0.42
CA ILE A 56 2.11 5.23 -0.70
C ILE A 56 0.73 4.64 -0.42
N GLY A 57 0.13 4.04 -1.44
CA GLY A 57 -1.24 3.58 -1.40
C GLY A 57 -2.29 4.69 -1.61
N PRO A 58 -3.57 4.35 -1.41
CA PRO A 58 -4.72 5.09 -1.91
C PRO A 58 -5.12 6.32 -1.11
N TYR A 59 -4.83 6.38 0.20
CA TYR A 59 -5.42 7.38 1.10
C TYR A 59 -4.88 8.79 0.92
N HIS A 60 -3.59 8.94 0.63
CA HIS A 60 -2.97 10.24 0.37
C HIS A 60 -2.68 10.51 -1.12
N HIS A 61 -3.13 9.61 -2.00
CA HIS A 61 -2.85 9.69 -3.43
C HIS A 61 -3.41 10.98 -4.05
N GLY A 62 -2.58 11.66 -4.84
CA GLY A 62 -2.94 12.90 -5.54
C GLY A 62 -2.71 14.18 -4.74
N GLY A 63 -2.18 14.09 -3.50
CA GLY A 63 -1.79 15.24 -2.69
C GLY A 63 -0.84 16.18 -3.45
N PRO A 64 -1.14 17.49 -3.62
CA PRO A 64 -0.34 18.39 -4.45
C PRO A 64 1.14 18.47 -4.05
N HIS A 65 1.44 18.42 -2.75
CA HIS A 65 2.80 18.45 -2.23
C HIS A 65 3.56 17.12 -2.38
N LEU A 66 2.85 16.02 -2.66
CA LEU A 66 3.41 14.68 -2.83
C LEU A 66 3.70 14.34 -4.30
N LYS A 67 3.12 15.10 -5.24
CA LYS A 67 3.29 14.92 -6.69
C LYS A 67 4.75 14.82 -7.15
N PRO A 68 5.71 15.60 -6.62
CA PRO A 68 7.10 15.52 -7.08
C PRO A 68 7.72 14.12 -6.98
N MET A 69 7.25 13.28 -6.05
CA MET A 69 7.78 11.93 -5.88
C MET A 69 7.21 10.93 -6.90
N GLU A 70 6.07 11.22 -7.53
CA GLU A 70 5.43 10.30 -8.49
C GLU A 70 6.36 9.98 -9.68
N ASP A 71 7.09 10.97 -10.19
CA ASP A 71 8.10 10.77 -11.24
C ASP A 71 9.21 9.80 -10.80
N HIS A 72 9.58 9.83 -9.51
CA HIS A 72 10.58 8.94 -8.95
C HIS A 72 10.05 7.52 -8.75
N LYS A 73 8.75 7.36 -8.47
CA LYS A 73 8.10 6.05 -8.46
C LYS A 73 8.03 5.44 -9.85
N GLU A 74 7.71 6.22 -10.88
CA GLU A 74 7.69 5.73 -12.26
C GLU A 74 9.08 5.24 -12.68
N ARG A 75 10.13 6.01 -12.35
CA ARG A 75 11.52 5.56 -12.55
C ARG A 75 11.81 4.28 -11.77
N ALA A 76 11.40 4.20 -10.51
CA ALA A 76 11.59 3.01 -9.68
C ALA A 76 10.94 1.75 -10.29
N LEU A 77 9.72 1.90 -10.83
CA LEU A 77 9.02 0.84 -11.57
C LEU A 77 9.83 0.40 -12.79
N LEU A 78 10.30 1.34 -13.62
CA LEU A 78 11.10 1.00 -14.81
C LEU A 78 12.39 0.25 -14.44
N HIS A 79 13.10 0.69 -13.40
CA HIS A 79 14.30 -0.01 -12.91
C HIS A 79 13.97 -1.41 -12.38
N PHE A 80 12.88 -1.55 -11.64
CA PHE A 80 12.42 -2.83 -11.11
C PHE A 80 12.08 -3.83 -12.24
N ILE A 81 11.26 -3.43 -13.21
CA ILE A 81 10.84 -4.27 -14.35
C ILE A 81 12.03 -4.62 -15.24
N LYS A 82 12.90 -3.65 -15.55
CA LYS A 82 14.11 -3.90 -16.35
C LYS A 82 15.02 -4.93 -15.69
N ARG A 83 15.16 -4.86 -14.36
CA ARG A 83 16.00 -5.78 -13.60
C ARG A 83 15.39 -7.18 -13.48
N SER A 84 14.08 -7.29 -13.30
CA SER A 84 13.42 -8.59 -13.22
C SER A 84 13.39 -9.33 -14.57
N SER A 85 13.42 -8.58 -15.69
CA SER A 85 13.20 -9.12 -17.04
C SER A 85 11.86 -9.85 -17.19
N VAL A 86 10.88 -9.51 -16.34
CA VAL A 86 9.51 -10.04 -16.37
C VAL A 86 8.60 -8.97 -17.00
N PRO A 87 7.72 -9.33 -17.95
CA PRO A 87 6.77 -8.38 -18.54
C PRO A 87 5.84 -7.78 -17.49
N ILE A 88 5.45 -6.51 -17.66
CA ILE A 88 4.60 -5.79 -16.69
C ILE A 88 3.23 -6.45 -16.53
N GLU A 89 2.75 -7.09 -17.60
CA GLU A 89 1.50 -7.84 -17.66
C GLU A 89 1.47 -9.00 -16.63
N ALA A 90 2.61 -9.67 -16.40
CA ALA A 90 2.67 -10.74 -15.40
C ALA A 90 2.52 -10.21 -13.97
N TYR A 91 2.99 -9.00 -13.69
CA TYR A 91 2.78 -8.34 -12.40
C TYR A 91 1.33 -7.90 -12.22
N LEU A 92 0.70 -7.42 -13.29
CA LEU A 92 -0.71 -7.07 -13.31
C LEU A 92 -1.57 -8.29 -13.02
N GLU A 93 -1.37 -9.39 -13.74
CA GLU A 93 -2.08 -10.67 -13.54
C GLU A 93 -1.93 -11.17 -12.10
N ALA A 94 -0.70 -11.20 -11.57
CA ALA A 94 -0.46 -11.73 -10.22
C ALA A 94 -1.10 -10.91 -9.09
N LEU A 95 -1.35 -9.62 -9.29
CA LEU A 95 -2.09 -8.78 -8.35
C LEU A 95 -3.60 -8.79 -8.62
N ASP A 96 -4.03 -8.91 -9.87
CA ASP A 96 -5.44 -9.06 -10.24
C ASP A 96 -6.04 -10.32 -9.58
N ASP A 97 -5.28 -11.43 -9.57
CA ASP A 97 -5.62 -12.69 -8.87
C ASP A 97 -6.00 -12.51 -7.39
N VAL A 98 -5.51 -11.44 -6.76
CA VAL A 98 -5.71 -11.16 -5.32
C VAL A 98 -6.31 -9.78 -5.08
N VAL A 99 -6.88 -9.13 -6.10
CA VAL A 99 -7.33 -7.74 -6.02
C VAL A 99 -8.33 -7.53 -4.88
N GLN A 100 -9.19 -8.51 -4.62
CA GLN A 100 -10.17 -8.41 -3.54
C GLN A 100 -9.49 -8.45 -2.17
N ASP A 101 -8.51 -9.33 -1.96
CA ASP A 101 -7.72 -9.34 -0.72
C ASP A 101 -6.95 -8.03 -0.52
N LEU A 102 -6.46 -7.43 -1.61
CA LEU A 102 -5.79 -6.12 -1.56
C LEU A 102 -6.75 -4.98 -1.17
N ARG A 103 -8.02 -5.05 -1.58
CA ARG A 103 -9.06 -4.08 -1.19
C ARG A 103 -9.51 -4.32 0.25
N ASP A 104 -9.73 -5.57 0.63
CA ASP A 104 -10.15 -5.98 1.97
C ASP A 104 -9.10 -5.66 3.04
N ALA A 105 -7.83 -5.45 2.63
CA ALA A 105 -6.78 -4.96 3.50
C ALA A 105 -7.02 -3.54 4.03
N TYR A 106 -7.83 -2.73 3.36
CA TYR A 106 -8.19 -1.37 3.75
C TYR A 106 -9.55 -1.33 4.46
N ASP A 107 -9.67 -0.50 5.50
CA ASP A 107 -10.92 -0.35 6.25
C ASP A 107 -11.97 0.56 5.55
N GLU A 108 -11.55 1.69 4.99
CA GLU A 108 -12.41 2.70 4.34
C GLU A 108 -11.84 3.16 2.98
N LEU A 109 -11.79 2.25 2.02
CA LEU A 109 -11.30 2.55 0.68
C LEU A 109 -12.28 3.43 -0.12
N ASP A 110 -11.77 4.51 -0.72
CA ASP A 110 -12.56 5.42 -1.57
C ASP A 110 -13.22 4.66 -2.74
N PRO A 111 -14.53 4.89 -3.02
CA PRO A 111 -15.24 4.24 -4.13
C PRO A 111 -14.54 4.30 -5.49
N LYS A 112 -13.71 5.32 -5.75
CA LYS A 112 -12.93 5.40 -6.99
C LYS A 112 -12.01 4.20 -7.20
N TRP A 113 -11.44 3.65 -6.12
CA TRP A 113 -10.54 2.48 -6.16
C TRP A 113 -11.31 1.14 -6.20
N LEU A 114 -12.53 1.13 -5.68
CA LEU A 114 -13.44 -0.01 -5.79
C LEU A 114 -13.99 -0.14 -7.22
N ASN A 115 -14.35 0.99 -7.84
CA ASN A 115 -14.99 1.03 -9.15
C ASN A 115 -14.00 0.98 -10.33
N ASN A 116 -12.71 1.23 -10.10
CA ASN A 116 -11.68 1.20 -11.13
C ASN A 116 -10.52 0.29 -10.74
N THR A 117 -10.64 -0.99 -11.09
CA THR A 117 -9.62 -2.01 -10.84
C THR A 117 -8.30 -1.69 -11.53
N SER A 118 -8.34 -1.20 -12.77
CA SER A 118 -7.12 -0.90 -13.53
C SER A 118 -6.25 0.16 -12.84
N ASP A 119 -6.87 1.27 -12.41
CA ASP A 119 -6.13 2.34 -11.72
C ASP A 119 -5.65 1.91 -10.34
N PHE A 120 -6.46 1.11 -9.61
CA PHE A 120 -6.05 0.55 -8.32
C PHE A 120 -4.83 -0.38 -8.45
N LEU A 121 -4.86 -1.32 -9.41
CA LEU A 121 -3.73 -2.21 -9.65
C LEU A 121 -2.49 -1.46 -10.12
N ARG A 122 -2.65 -0.46 -11.00
CA ARG A 122 -1.54 0.43 -11.41
C ARG A 122 -0.91 1.10 -10.19
N LEU A 123 -1.71 1.63 -9.27
CA LEU A 123 -1.24 2.25 -8.02
C LEU A 123 -0.46 1.23 -7.17
N MET A 124 -1.02 0.03 -6.96
CA MET A 124 -0.37 -1.01 -6.15
C MET A 124 0.99 -1.44 -6.72
N ILE A 125 1.08 -1.62 -8.05
CA ILE A 125 2.33 -1.98 -8.72
C ILE A 125 3.36 -0.85 -8.58
N LEU A 126 2.96 0.38 -8.90
CA LEU A 126 3.84 1.54 -8.87
C LEU A 126 4.42 1.77 -7.46
N ASP A 127 3.55 1.83 -6.46
CA ASP A 127 3.93 2.10 -5.07
C ASP A 127 4.67 0.90 -4.46
N GLY A 128 4.25 -0.33 -4.77
CA GLY A 128 4.94 -1.54 -4.34
C GLY A 128 6.37 -1.63 -4.89
N CYS A 129 6.57 -1.36 -6.18
CA CYS A 129 7.91 -1.32 -6.78
C CYS A 129 8.78 -0.23 -6.14
N PHE A 130 8.22 0.97 -5.90
CA PHE A 130 8.92 2.06 -5.23
C PHE A 130 9.38 1.67 -3.82
N VAL A 131 8.47 1.11 -3.00
CA VAL A 131 8.80 0.62 -1.65
C VAL A 131 9.93 -0.40 -1.69
N LEU A 132 9.89 -1.34 -2.63
CA LEU A 132 10.95 -2.34 -2.80
C LEU A 132 12.30 -1.72 -3.21
N GLU A 133 12.31 -0.71 -4.09
CA GLU A 133 13.55 0.00 -4.46
C GLU A 133 14.14 0.78 -3.28
N VAL A 134 13.30 1.46 -2.49
CA VAL A 134 13.74 2.18 -1.28
C VAL A 134 14.31 1.21 -0.24
N LEU A 135 13.67 0.04 -0.07
CA LEU A 135 14.18 -1.03 0.79
C LEU A 135 15.55 -1.53 0.34
N ARG A 136 15.77 -1.74 -0.96
CA ARG A 136 17.07 -2.17 -1.50
C ARG A 136 18.15 -1.13 -1.21
N MET A 137 17.86 0.15 -1.43
CA MET A 137 18.78 1.26 -1.16
C MET A 137 19.29 1.26 0.29
N GLY A 138 18.43 0.92 1.26
CA GLY A 138 18.79 0.87 2.68
C GLY A 138 19.67 -0.31 3.11
N THR A 139 19.88 -1.32 2.26
CA THR A 139 20.59 -2.57 2.61
C THR A 139 22.04 -2.65 2.11
N SER A 140 22.67 -1.52 1.80
CA SER A 140 24.05 -1.37 1.29
C SER A 140 24.33 -1.93 -0.10
N VAL A 141 23.38 -2.63 -0.72
CA VAL A 141 23.38 -2.92 -2.16
C VAL A 141 22.72 -1.73 -2.84
N LEU A 142 23.50 -0.73 -3.26
CA LEU A 142 23.00 0.23 -4.24
C LEU A 142 22.63 -0.60 -5.47
N ALA A 143 21.33 -0.88 -5.63
CA ALA A 143 20.80 -1.65 -6.73
C ALA A 143 21.20 -0.92 -8.01
N GLY A 144 22.14 -1.52 -8.74
CA GLY A 144 22.78 -0.89 -9.89
C GLY A 144 21.75 -0.41 -10.91
N GLY A 145 21.98 0.78 -11.45
CA GLY A 145 21.18 1.34 -12.54
C GLY A 145 20.90 2.84 -12.40
N TYR A 146 20.84 3.36 -11.18
CA TYR A 146 20.62 4.79 -10.96
C TYR A 146 21.89 5.61 -11.14
N ALA A 147 21.73 6.86 -11.56
CA ALA A 147 22.84 7.78 -11.74
C ALA A 147 23.43 8.22 -10.38
N PRO A 148 24.74 8.49 -10.28
CA PRO A 148 25.37 8.95 -9.04
C PRO A 148 24.79 10.25 -8.48
N ASN A 149 24.17 11.08 -9.33
CA ASN A 149 23.50 12.32 -8.98
C ASN A 149 21.97 12.20 -8.94
N ASP A 150 21.42 10.98 -8.89
CA ASP A 150 19.98 10.78 -8.72
C ASP A 150 19.49 11.44 -7.41
N PRO A 151 18.39 12.21 -7.42
CA PRO A 151 17.93 12.90 -6.22
C PRO A 151 17.47 11.95 -5.10
N VAL A 152 17.01 10.73 -5.44
CA VAL A 152 16.42 9.77 -4.49
C VAL A 152 17.29 8.54 -4.31
N PHE A 153 17.72 7.91 -5.41
CA PHE A 153 18.39 6.60 -5.41
C PHE A 153 19.91 6.72 -5.61
N SER A 154 20.54 7.70 -4.96
CA SER A 154 22.00 7.92 -4.95
C SER A 154 22.54 7.97 -3.52
N SER A 155 23.86 8.09 -3.35
CA SER A 155 24.47 8.37 -2.04
C SER A 155 23.95 9.65 -1.40
N HIS A 156 23.61 10.67 -2.19
CA HIS A 156 22.98 11.89 -1.68
C HIS A 156 21.55 11.61 -1.20
N GLY A 157 20.75 10.90 -2.00
CA GLY A 157 19.40 10.50 -1.61
C GLY A 157 19.38 9.60 -0.37
N LEU A 158 20.34 8.70 -0.24
CA LEU A 158 20.53 7.85 0.95
C LEU A 158 20.75 8.68 2.23
N LEU A 159 21.50 9.78 2.14
CA LEU A 159 21.82 10.62 3.29
C LEU A 159 20.70 11.60 3.65
N TYR A 160 20.06 12.23 2.66
CA TYR A 160 19.17 13.36 2.89
C TYR A 160 17.68 13.05 2.67
N VAL A 161 17.35 12.12 1.77
CA VAL A 161 15.96 11.83 1.37
C VAL A 161 15.42 10.59 2.08
N LEU A 162 16.24 9.55 2.22
CA LEU A 162 15.83 8.28 2.83
C LEU A 162 15.29 8.43 4.27
N PRO A 163 15.84 9.28 5.17
CA PRO A 163 15.28 9.43 6.51
C PRO A 163 13.82 9.89 6.50
N VAL A 164 13.49 10.87 5.65
CA VAL A 164 12.12 11.40 5.52
C VAL A 164 11.21 10.39 4.82
N LEU A 165 11.71 9.70 3.77
CA LEU A 165 10.96 8.64 3.10
C LEU A 165 10.58 7.53 4.09
N ARG A 166 11.50 7.13 4.98
CA ARG A 166 11.22 6.12 6.00
C ARG A 166 10.14 6.55 6.97
N CYS A 167 10.10 7.83 7.37
CA CYS A 167 9.01 8.33 8.19
C CYS A 167 7.66 8.19 7.47
N ASP A 168 7.58 8.59 6.20
CA ASP A 168 6.36 8.45 5.40
C ASP A 168 5.95 6.98 5.21
N MET A 169 6.90 6.06 5.05
CA MET A 169 6.66 4.60 4.93
C MET A 169 6.23 3.91 6.24
N LEU A 170 6.26 4.62 7.36
CA LEU A 170 5.82 4.11 8.67
C LEU A 170 4.43 4.64 9.06
N LEU A 171 3.88 5.59 8.29
CA LEU A 171 2.55 6.14 8.56
C LEU A 171 1.48 5.11 8.23
N LEU A 172 0.55 4.89 9.16
CA LEU A 172 -0.52 3.90 9.02
C LEU A 172 -1.39 4.14 7.78
N GLU A 173 -1.73 5.40 7.51
CA GLU A 173 -2.54 5.80 6.34
C GLU A 173 -1.75 5.87 5.02
N ASN A 174 -0.46 5.51 5.02
CA ASN A 174 0.43 5.67 3.86
C ASN A 174 1.09 4.35 3.47
N GLN A 175 0.32 3.26 3.40
CA GLN A 175 0.84 1.92 3.13
C GLN A 175 0.19 1.26 1.93
N VAL A 176 0.90 0.27 1.36
CA VAL A 176 0.33 -0.79 0.52
C VAL A 176 0.26 -2.10 1.30
N PRO A 177 -0.69 -3.01 1.02
CA PRO A 177 -0.75 -4.29 1.70
C PRO A 177 0.54 -5.08 1.50
N LEU A 178 1.04 -5.75 2.55
CA LEU A 178 2.24 -6.58 2.46
C LEU A 178 2.15 -7.63 1.33
N LEU A 179 0.94 -8.12 1.05
CA LEU A 179 0.66 -9.05 -0.04
C LEU A 179 1.12 -8.52 -1.41
N VAL A 180 1.04 -7.21 -1.65
CA VAL A 180 1.57 -6.57 -2.87
C VAL A 180 3.07 -6.84 -2.97
N LEU A 181 3.83 -6.51 -1.93
CA LEU A 181 5.29 -6.67 -1.91
C LEU A 181 5.69 -8.14 -2.09
N VAL A 182 4.95 -9.07 -1.48
CA VAL A 182 5.17 -10.51 -1.59
C VAL A 182 4.95 -10.99 -3.03
N LYS A 183 3.86 -10.58 -3.68
CA LYS A 183 3.56 -10.95 -5.08
C LYS A 183 4.60 -10.40 -6.05
N LEU A 184 4.96 -9.11 -5.92
CA LEU A 184 5.98 -8.47 -6.75
C LEU A 184 7.35 -9.14 -6.59
N LEU A 185 7.80 -9.40 -5.35
CA LEU A 185 9.08 -10.07 -5.09
C LEU A 185 9.11 -11.52 -5.56
N ARG A 186 7.98 -12.23 -5.50
CA ARG A 186 7.90 -13.62 -5.98
C ARG A 186 8.15 -13.70 -7.47
N LEU A 187 7.63 -12.74 -8.24
CA LEU A 187 7.86 -12.63 -9.68
C LEU A 187 9.27 -12.13 -10.02
N GLU A 188 9.81 -11.18 -9.26
CA GLU A 188 11.18 -10.67 -9.49
C GLU A 188 12.24 -11.78 -9.34
N LYS A 189 12.00 -12.80 -8.50
CA LYS A 189 13.00 -13.81 -8.14
C LYS A 189 13.16 -14.93 -9.18
N ARG A 190 13.89 -14.60 -10.24
CA ARG A 190 15.19 -15.25 -10.51
C ARG A 190 16.27 -14.49 -9.72
N ILE A 191 16.46 -14.92 -8.46
CA ILE A 191 17.55 -14.56 -7.52
C ILE A 191 17.74 -13.06 -7.19
N SER A 192 17.27 -12.65 -6.00
CA SER A 192 18.05 -11.82 -5.06
C SER A 192 17.39 -11.85 -3.68
N LYS A 193 18.21 -12.02 -2.63
CA LYS A 193 17.78 -12.02 -1.23
C LYS A 193 17.41 -10.60 -0.80
N VAL A 194 16.25 -10.10 -1.23
CA VAL A 194 15.58 -9.02 -0.49
C VAL A 194 15.15 -9.65 0.82
N VAL A 195 15.94 -9.43 1.86
CA VAL A 195 15.56 -9.74 3.23
C VAL A 195 14.50 -8.69 3.57
N VAL A 196 13.23 -9.09 3.52
CA VAL A 196 12.11 -8.33 4.08
C VAL A 196 12.20 -8.47 5.61
N CYS A 197 13.31 -8.05 6.21
CA CYS A 197 13.41 -7.91 7.66
C CYS A 197 13.55 -6.42 7.96
N PHE A 198 12.75 -6.01 8.95
CA PHE A 198 12.86 -4.78 9.74
C PHE A 198 12.03 -3.55 9.40
N LEU A 199 11.02 -3.60 8.50
CA LEU A 199 10.03 -2.49 8.45
C LEU A 199 8.66 -2.80 9.08
N PHE A 200 8.42 -4.04 9.53
CA PHE A 200 7.14 -4.43 10.14
C PHE A 200 7.32 -5.15 11.50
N LEU A 201 8.28 -4.71 12.32
CA LEU A 201 8.22 -5.06 13.76
C LEU A 201 7.39 -3.97 14.46
N PRO A 202 6.34 -4.35 15.21
CA PRO A 202 5.67 -3.41 16.09
C PRO A 202 6.69 -2.96 17.13
N LEU A 203 6.72 -1.65 17.40
CA LEU A 203 7.29 -1.13 18.64
C LEU A 203 6.56 -1.72 19.84
#